data_AF-A0A957N9L6-F1
#
_entry.id   AF-A0A957N9L6-F1
#
_cell.length_a   1.000
_cell.length_b   1.000
_cell.length_c   1.000
_cell.angle_alpha   90.00
_cell.angle_beta   90.00
_cell.angle_gamma   90.00
#
_symmetry.space_group_name_H-M   'P 1'
#
loop_
_entity.id
_entity.type
_entity.pdbx_description
1 polymer ?
#
loop_
_entity_poly.entity_id
_entity_poly.type
_entity_poly.pdbx_seq_one_letter_code
_entity_poly.pdbx_strand_id
1 'polypeptide(L)'
;MVDVQTLMRTQSELSRFDPLPRILFHDDFDRGLQGWTGLIGNYEESLDSMLPPYRDLRPPMLSNLTAWDTGTAGSLDGTYAMKLATRAQTGGLAVGIKRATFRTPAPIRLETYFAFKPEANELRLSEIDVRAVGVLFDLQVTDQHAGERRRVMPHIRYLNAQDGAAVARWQFKEQRVALHDIGGSGKTKSHFHLAPEGWEDLPGGEQLLCYNEIATKQNWHYLRLDFDLASMAYLHLQCNDRVFDVSGIRPMSMPAMANLWCMLNTAFWVETDRDKRAFLYVDSVLLSTEA
;
A
#
# COMPACT_ATOMS: atom_id res chain seq x y z
N MET A 1 7.38 -30.60 11.83
CA MET A 1 6.91 -29.27 11.37
C MET A 1 5.44 -29.20 11.71
N VAL A 2 5.01 -28.18 12.46
CA VAL A 2 3.58 -27.92 12.65
C VAL A 2 3.07 -27.34 11.35
N ASP A 3 2.01 -27.92 10.78
CA ASP A 3 1.37 -27.42 9.56
C ASP A 3 0.76 -26.03 9.80
N VAL A 4 0.78 -25.14 8.80
CA VAL A 4 0.24 -23.78 8.89
C VAL A 4 -1.23 -23.79 9.28
N GLN A 5 -2.01 -24.76 8.80
CA GLN A 5 -3.40 -24.90 9.22
C GLN A 5 -3.55 -25.22 10.72
N THR A 6 -2.57 -25.92 11.30
CA THR A 6 -2.51 -26.19 12.74
C THR A 6 -2.09 -24.93 13.52
N LEU A 7 -1.19 -24.12 12.96
CA LEU A 7 -0.79 -22.83 13.54
C LEU A 7 -1.97 -21.83 13.52
N MET A 8 -2.70 -21.72 12.42
CA MET A 8 -3.90 -20.87 12.29
C MET A 8 -4.97 -21.19 13.34
N ARG A 9 -5.20 -22.48 13.60
CA ARG A 9 -6.20 -22.93 14.58
C ARG A 9 -5.78 -22.69 16.03
N THR A 10 -4.51 -22.44 16.28
CA THR A 10 -3.94 -22.26 17.63
C THR A 10 -3.49 -20.83 17.92
N GLN A 11 -3.37 -19.97 16.90
CA GLN A 11 -3.06 -18.55 17.02
C GLN A 11 -4.24 -17.72 16.51
N SER A 12 -5.03 -17.15 17.42
CA SER A 12 -6.21 -16.33 17.10
C SER A 12 -5.88 -15.19 16.12
N GLU A 13 -4.71 -14.56 16.28
CA GLU A 13 -4.26 -13.42 15.48
C GLU A 13 -4.09 -13.77 13.98
N LEU A 14 -3.75 -15.02 13.66
CA LEU A 14 -3.58 -15.48 12.28
C LEU A 14 -4.87 -16.02 11.65
N SER A 15 -5.87 -16.38 12.46
CA SER A 15 -7.11 -17.02 12.01
C SER A 15 -8.02 -16.13 11.16
N ARG A 16 -7.77 -14.82 11.16
CA ARG A 16 -8.46 -13.80 10.37
C ARG A 16 -7.85 -13.58 8.98
N PHE A 17 -6.81 -14.33 8.66
CA PHE A 17 -6.10 -14.33 7.38
C PHE A 17 -6.15 -15.73 6.77
N ASP A 18 -5.88 -15.81 5.48
CA ASP A 18 -5.71 -17.04 4.69
C ASP A 18 -4.27 -17.16 4.13
N PRO A 19 -3.19 -17.15 4.95
CA PRO A 19 -1.83 -17.19 4.43
C PRO A 19 -1.50 -18.42 3.59
N LEU A 20 -0.58 -18.21 2.66
CA LEU A 20 0.14 -19.28 1.98
C LEU A 20 1.05 -20.08 2.95
N PRO A 21 1.56 -21.26 2.56
CA PRO A 21 2.28 -22.18 3.45
C PRO A 21 3.53 -21.63 4.16
N ARG A 22 4.11 -20.51 3.70
CA ARG A 22 5.22 -19.84 4.39
C ARG A 22 4.89 -18.38 4.65
N ILE A 23 4.87 -17.98 5.92
CA ILE A 23 4.79 -16.56 6.30
C ILE A 23 6.20 -15.95 6.20
N LEU A 24 6.33 -14.87 5.41
CA LEU A 24 7.55 -14.07 5.32
C LEU A 24 7.64 -13.08 6.48
N PHE A 25 6.53 -12.41 6.79
CA PHE A 25 6.35 -11.61 8.00
C PHE A 25 4.87 -11.45 8.35
N HIS A 26 4.61 -11.23 9.64
CA HIS A 26 3.32 -10.80 10.18
C HIS A 26 3.60 -9.62 11.10
N ASP A 27 3.31 -8.42 10.62
CA ASP A 27 3.58 -7.17 11.32
C ASP A 27 2.37 -6.77 12.17
N ASP A 28 2.46 -7.03 13.47
CA ASP A 28 1.56 -6.51 14.52
C ASP A 28 2.05 -5.15 15.07
N PHE A 29 1.33 -4.05 14.77
CA PHE A 29 1.79 -2.70 15.13
C PHE A 29 1.73 -2.37 16.63
N ASP A 30 1.16 -3.24 17.48
CA ASP A 30 1.36 -3.15 18.93
C ASP A 30 2.81 -3.41 19.35
N ARG A 31 3.59 -4.08 18.49
CA ARG A 31 5.02 -4.35 18.70
C ARG A 31 5.92 -3.34 18.01
N GLY A 32 5.34 -2.25 17.50
CA GLY A 32 6.03 -1.17 16.81
C GLY A 32 6.01 -1.29 15.29
N LEU A 33 6.72 -0.37 14.61
CA LEU A 33 6.66 -0.22 13.15
C LEU A 33 7.28 -1.37 12.35
N GLN A 34 8.02 -2.31 12.95
CA GLN A 34 8.53 -3.54 12.30
C GLN A 34 9.16 -3.36 10.91
N GLY A 35 9.95 -2.29 10.75
CA GLY A 35 10.66 -1.99 9.50
C GLY A 35 9.88 -1.14 8.49
N TRP A 36 8.63 -0.76 8.79
CA TRP A 36 7.90 0.25 8.05
C TRP A 36 8.51 1.63 8.27
N THR A 37 8.76 2.35 7.18
CA THR A 37 9.34 3.70 7.18
C THR A 37 8.72 4.54 6.06
N GLY A 38 9.09 5.82 5.96
CA GLY A 38 8.64 6.68 4.86
C GLY A 38 9.25 6.24 3.52
N LEU A 39 8.44 6.25 2.46
CA LEU A 39 9.00 6.25 1.11
C LEU A 39 9.66 7.61 0.88
N ILE A 40 10.93 7.58 0.52
CA ILE A 40 11.72 8.77 0.18
C ILE A 40 12.26 8.57 -1.23
N GLY A 41 12.27 9.66 -2.01
CA GLY A 41 12.79 9.66 -3.36
C GLY A 41 14.30 9.51 -3.37
N ASN A 42 14.83 9.04 -4.50
CA ASN A 42 16.28 9.00 -4.70
C ASN A 42 16.85 10.43 -4.70
N TYR A 43 18.03 10.59 -4.12
CA TYR A 43 18.81 11.81 -4.09
C TYR A 43 20.29 11.48 -4.26
N GLU A 44 21.05 12.43 -4.82
CA GLU A 44 22.49 12.32 -5.01
C GLU A 44 23.10 13.69 -4.71
N GLU A 45 24.18 13.71 -3.92
CA GLU A 45 24.94 14.89 -3.45
C GLU A 45 24.16 15.91 -2.58
N SER A 46 22.89 16.17 -2.87
CA SER A 46 22.00 17.06 -2.13
C SER A 46 20.57 16.51 -2.07
N LEU A 47 19.87 16.74 -0.97
CA LEU A 47 18.43 16.45 -0.85
C LEU A 47 17.60 17.27 -1.84
N ASP A 48 18.10 18.40 -2.31
CA ASP A 48 17.45 19.24 -3.33
C ASP A 48 17.47 18.60 -4.73
N SER A 49 18.23 17.52 -4.94
CA SER A 49 18.19 16.75 -6.18
C SER A 49 16.96 15.83 -6.27
N MET A 50 16.29 15.57 -5.15
CA MET A 50 15.12 14.70 -5.09
C MET A 50 13.98 15.28 -5.91
N LEU A 51 13.23 14.45 -6.64
CA LEU A 51 12.05 14.94 -7.36
C LEU A 51 11.06 15.59 -6.38
N PRO A 52 10.50 16.78 -6.70
CA PRO A 52 9.67 17.54 -5.77
C PRO A 52 8.54 16.73 -5.10
N PRO A 53 7.80 15.84 -5.80
CA PRO A 53 6.72 15.08 -5.17
C PRO A 53 7.16 14.16 -4.01
N TYR A 54 8.42 13.72 -3.98
CA TYR A 54 8.93 12.88 -2.90
C TYR A 54 9.30 13.66 -1.64
N ARG A 55 9.58 14.97 -1.75
CA ARG A 55 10.13 15.78 -0.65
C ARG A 55 9.12 15.96 0.49
N ASP A 56 7.84 15.84 0.18
CA ASP A 56 6.75 16.13 1.10
C ASP A 56 5.97 14.89 1.54
N LEU A 57 6.44 13.69 1.16
CA LEU A 57 5.86 12.44 1.64
C LEU A 57 6.04 12.32 3.16
N ARG A 58 4.94 12.03 3.85
CA ARG A 58 4.91 11.91 5.31
C ARG A 58 5.21 10.48 5.75
N PRO A 59 6.06 10.29 6.77
CA PRO A 59 6.40 8.96 7.28
C PRO A 59 5.22 8.32 8.05
N PRO A 60 5.20 6.98 8.19
CA PRO A 60 4.24 6.29 9.03
C PRO A 60 4.43 6.63 10.51
N MET A 61 3.35 6.53 11.27
CA MET A 61 3.30 6.69 12.72
C MET A 61 2.57 5.52 13.36
N LEU A 62 2.80 5.26 14.65
CA LEU A 62 1.90 4.42 15.43
C LEU A 62 0.76 5.28 15.97
N SER A 63 -0.46 4.78 15.88
CA SER A 63 -1.66 5.51 16.28
C SER A 63 -2.62 4.59 17.01
N ASN A 64 -3.17 5.09 18.11
CA ASN A 64 -4.26 4.45 18.85
C ASN A 64 -5.66 4.94 18.41
N LEU A 65 -5.72 5.66 17.28
CA LEU A 65 -6.95 6.17 16.65
C LEU A 65 -7.75 7.08 17.60
N THR A 66 -7.07 7.93 18.37
CA THR A 66 -7.76 8.83 19.32
C THR A 66 -8.61 9.88 18.60
N ALA A 67 -9.87 10.01 19.03
CA ALA A 67 -10.80 11.08 18.66
C ALA A 67 -11.30 11.81 19.91
N TRP A 68 -11.85 13.01 19.69
CA TRP A 68 -12.20 13.94 20.78
C TRP A 68 -13.48 13.55 21.54
N ASP A 69 -14.40 12.80 20.94
CA ASP A 69 -15.66 12.33 21.54
C ASP A 69 -15.62 10.88 22.00
N THR A 70 -14.97 9.99 21.25
CA THR A 70 -14.91 8.55 21.53
C THR A 70 -13.65 8.13 22.29
N GLY A 71 -12.70 9.05 22.49
CA GLY A 71 -11.43 8.76 23.15
C GLY A 71 -10.52 7.88 22.28
N THR A 72 -9.78 6.97 22.91
CA THR A 72 -8.92 6.01 22.22
C THR A 72 -9.74 4.80 21.79
N ALA A 73 -9.71 4.49 20.49
CA ALA A 73 -10.45 3.35 19.95
C ALA A 73 -9.59 2.07 19.82
N GLY A 74 -8.31 2.20 19.49
CA GLY A 74 -7.44 1.06 19.18
C GLY A 74 -7.49 0.63 17.71
N SER A 75 -6.63 -0.33 17.37
CA SER A 75 -6.67 -1.03 16.08
C SER A 75 -7.77 -2.11 16.09
N LEU A 76 -7.86 -2.94 15.05
CA LEU A 76 -8.84 -4.02 15.02
C LEU A 76 -8.54 -5.11 16.07
N ASP A 77 -7.26 -5.44 16.25
CA ASP A 77 -6.81 -6.54 17.13
C ASP A 77 -6.09 -6.05 18.39
N GLY A 78 -5.91 -4.73 18.51
CA GLY A 78 -4.85 -4.18 19.34
C GLY A 78 -5.01 -2.71 19.74
N THR A 79 -3.95 -2.15 20.30
CA THR A 79 -3.90 -0.74 20.72
C THR A 79 -3.43 0.17 19.59
N TYR A 80 -2.51 -0.28 18.75
CA TYR A 80 -1.83 0.53 17.76
C TYR A 80 -2.03 -0.01 16.33
N ALA A 81 -2.33 0.91 15.42
CA ALA A 81 -2.25 0.70 13.99
C ALA A 81 -1.11 1.54 13.42
N MET A 82 -0.56 1.13 12.28
CA MET A 82 0.23 2.05 11.46
C MET A 82 -0.72 3.09 10.84
N LYS A 83 -0.42 4.37 11.08
CA LYS A 83 -1.12 5.52 10.51
C LYS A 83 -0.24 6.19 9.45
N LEU A 84 -0.79 6.37 8.26
CA LEU A 84 -0.34 7.34 7.28
C LEU A 84 -1.23 8.57 7.36
N ALA A 85 -0.62 9.76 7.34
CA ALA A 85 -1.35 11.02 7.40
C ALA A 85 -0.79 11.98 6.37
N THR A 86 -1.63 12.43 5.45
CA THR A 86 -1.26 13.46 4.48
C THR A 86 -1.05 14.80 5.17
N ARG A 87 -0.49 15.77 4.44
CA ARG A 87 -0.70 17.18 4.78
C ARG A 87 -2.14 17.58 4.50
N ALA A 88 -2.57 18.67 5.13
CA ALA A 88 -3.82 19.35 4.80
C ALA A 88 -3.63 20.20 3.54
N GLN A 89 -3.41 19.53 2.41
CA GLN A 89 -3.23 20.15 1.10
C GLN A 89 -3.77 19.18 0.05
N THR A 90 -4.64 19.68 -0.83
CA THR A 90 -5.23 18.93 -1.93
C THR A 90 -4.16 18.21 -2.75
N GLY A 91 -4.33 16.90 -3.00
CA GLY A 91 -3.34 16.04 -3.66
C GLY A 91 -2.15 15.63 -2.78
N GLY A 92 -2.16 16.01 -1.50
CA GLY A 92 -1.14 15.62 -0.54
C GLY A 92 -1.12 14.11 -0.31
N LEU A 93 0.08 13.53 -0.26
CA LEU A 93 0.32 12.09 -0.16
C LEU A 93 1.09 11.72 1.11
N ALA A 94 0.82 10.52 1.63
CA ALA A 94 1.65 9.87 2.63
C ALA A 94 1.86 8.41 2.23
N VAL A 95 3.10 7.92 2.36
CA VAL A 95 3.48 6.59 1.86
C VAL A 95 4.38 5.90 2.89
N GLY A 96 3.91 4.77 3.40
CA GLY A 96 4.70 3.86 4.22
C GLY A 96 5.23 2.72 3.35
N ILE A 97 6.51 2.38 3.51
CA ILE A 97 7.17 1.29 2.78
C ILE A 97 7.93 0.39 3.76
N LYS A 98 7.84 -0.91 3.53
CA LYS A 98 8.71 -1.92 4.10
C LYS A 98 9.57 -2.52 2.99
N ARG A 99 10.89 -2.55 3.22
CA ARG A 99 11.86 -3.03 2.24
C ARG A 99 12.34 -4.43 2.62
N ALA A 100 12.21 -5.37 1.71
CA ALA A 100 12.67 -6.73 1.88
C ALA A 100 13.22 -7.28 0.55
N THR A 101 13.74 -8.50 0.60
CA THR A 101 14.07 -9.30 -0.58
C THR A 101 13.36 -10.65 -0.50
N PHE A 102 13.14 -11.29 -1.65
CA PHE A 102 12.61 -12.65 -1.70
C PHE A 102 13.74 -13.69 -1.76
N ARG A 103 13.48 -14.90 -1.24
CA ARG A 103 14.41 -16.05 -1.30
C ARG A 103 14.22 -16.87 -2.58
N THR A 104 12.96 -17.05 -2.97
CA THR A 104 12.56 -17.81 -4.16
C THR A 104 11.48 -17.01 -4.89
N PRO A 105 11.55 -16.87 -6.21
CA PRO A 105 10.49 -16.22 -6.99
C PRO A 105 9.30 -17.18 -7.08
N ALA A 106 8.38 -17.07 -6.13
CA ALA A 106 7.15 -17.86 -6.04
C ALA A 106 5.94 -16.95 -5.83
N PRO A 107 4.70 -17.46 -5.96
CA PRO A 107 3.51 -16.71 -5.59
C PRO A 107 3.61 -16.16 -4.17
N ILE A 108 3.22 -14.89 -4.02
CA ILE A 108 3.10 -14.19 -2.74
C ILE A 108 1.66 -13.75 -2.52
N ARG A 109 1.29 -13.65 -1.25
CA ARG A 109 0.00 -13.15 -0.78
C ARG A 109 0.21 -12.11 0.29
N LEU A 110 -0.28 -10.91 0.03
CA LEU A 110 -0.37 -9.83 1.00
C LEU A 110 -1.79 -9.75 1.51
N GLU A 111 -1.93 -9.72 2.83
CA GLU A 111 -3.21 -9.56 3.52
C GLU A 111 -3.09 -8.51 4.61
N THR A 112 -4.15 -7.72 4.78
CA THR A 112 -4.20 -6.65 5.79
C THR A 112 -5.64 -6.31 6.14
N TYR A 113 -5.83 -5.71 7.32
CA TYR A 113 -7.03 -4.93 7.63
C TYR A 113 -6.70 -3.44 7.59
N PHE A 114 -7.53 -2.66 6.90
CA PHE A 114 -7.32 -1.22 6.75
C PHE A 114 -8.59 -0.41 7.04
N ALA A 115 -8.40 0.82 7.50
CA ALA A 115 -9.46 1.81 7.68
C ALA A 115 -8.96 3.15 7.14
N PHE A 116 -9.83 3.95 6.53
CA PHE A 116 -9.44 5.28 6.05
C PHE A 116 -10.51 6.32 6.34
N LYS A 117 -10.07 7.55 6.60
CA LYS A 117 -10.94 8.68 6.94
C LYS A 117 -10.18 10.00 6.87
N PRO A 118 -10.87 11.13 6.68
CA PRO A 118 -10.24 12.42 6.87
C PRO A 118 -10.06 12.72 8.37
N GLU A 119 -9.35 13.81 8.65
CA GLU A 119 -9.29 14.38 9.98
C GLU A 119 -10.67 14.79 10.52
N ALA A 120 -11.02 14.37 11.73
CA ALA A 120 -12.30 14.66 12.35
C ALA A 120 -12.32 16.05 13.03
N ASN A 121 -12.02 17.11 12.27
CA ASN A 121 -12.01 18.50 12.75
C ASN A 121 -13.36 19.23 12.61
N GLU A 122 -14.37 18.56 12.05
CA GLU A 122 -15.70 19.10 11.78
C GLU A 122 -16.77 18.08 12.19
N LEU A 123 -17.96 18.55 12.56
CA LEU A 123 -19.12 17.70 12.88
C LEU A 123 -19.85 17.24 11.60
N ARG A 124 -19.09 16.77 10.61
CA ARG A 124 -19.59 16.19 9.35
C ARG A 124 -18.73 15.02 8.92
N LEU A 125 -19.31 14.11 8.16
CA LEU A 125 -18.66 12.86 7.78
C LEU A 125 -17.42 13.07 6.89
N SER A 126 -17.47 14.04 5.97
CA SER A 126 -16.33 14.41 5.12
C SER A 126 -15.80 13.24 4.27
N GLU A 127 -16.68 12.30 3.92
CA GLU A 127 -16.36 11.04 3.26
C GLU A 127 -15.62 11.23 1.92
N ILE A 128 -15.90 12.32 1.22
CA ILE A 128 -15.27 12.68 -0.06
C ILE A 128 -13.92 13.42 0.09
N ASP A 129 -13.46 13.71 1.31
CA ASP A 129 -12.20 14.45 1.53
C ASP A 129 -10.96 13.53 1.40
N VAL A 130 -11.15 12.21 1.47
CA VAL A 130 -10.12 11.23 1.12
C VAL A 130 -10.25 10.89 -0.36
N ARG A 131 -9.21 11.17 -1.15
CA ARG A 131 -9.21 10.88 -2.58
C ARG A 131 -9.05 9.39 -2.81
N ALA A 132 -7.95 8.84 -2.32
CA ALA A 132 -7.59 7.45 -2.57
C ALA A 132 -6.77 6.85 -1.43
N VAL A 133 -6.87 5.54 -1.31
CA VAL A 133 -5.94 4.70 -0.54
C VAL A 133 -5.48 3.56 -1.40
N GLY A 134 -4.26 3.09 -1.22
CA GLY A 134 -3.73 2.03 -2.07
C GLY A 134 -2.60 1.25 -1.46
N VAL A 135 -2.27 0.19 -2.18
CA VAL A 135 -1.19 -0.74 -1.90
C VAL A 135 -0.38 -0.93 -3.18
N LEU A 136 0.92 -1.11 -3.02
CA LEU A 136 1.79 -1.43 -4.15
C LEU A 136 2.93 -2.35 -3.71
N PHE A 137 3.46 -3.09 -4.67
CA PHE A 137 4.80 -3.63 -4.54
C PHE A 137 5.78 -2.87 -5.43
N ASP A 138 7.05 -2.91 -5.05
CA ASP A 138 8.16 -2.52 -5.91
C ASP A 138 9.14 -3.69 -5.94
N LEU A 139 9.15 -4.37 -7.09
CA LEU A 139 9.70 -5.70 -7.28
C LEU A 139 10.78 -5.68 -8.34
N GLN A 140 11.79 -6.53 -8.20
CA GLN A 140 12.73 -6.78 -9.28
C GLN A 140 13.25 -8.21 -9.22
N VAL A 141 13.43 -8.80 -10.40
CA VAL A 141 13.89 -10.18 -10.56
C VAL A 141 15.26 -10.42 -9.91
N THR A 142 15.61 -11.69 -9.72
CA THR A 142 16.96 -12.13 -9.33
C THR A 142 17.99 -11.82 -10.44
N ASP A 143 19.25 -11.65 -10.05
CA ASP A 143 20.40 -11.53 -10.95
C ASP A 143 20.60 -12.77 -11.85
N GLN A 144 20.07 -13.92 -11.43
CA GLN A 144 20.11 -15.19 -12.17
C GLN A 144 18.88 -15.43 -13.06
N HIS A 145 17.99 -14.46 -13.22
CA HIS A 145 16.79 -14.61 -14.05
C HIS A 145 17.17 -14.86 -15.52
N ALA A 146 16.65 -15.95 -16.10
CA ALA A 146 16.99 -16.37 -17.46
C ALA A 146 16.38 -15.49 -18.56
N GLY A 147 15.31 -14.75 -18.25
CA GLY A 147 14.61 -13.86 -19.19
C GLY A 147 15.04 -12.40 -19.11
N GLU A 148 14.17 -11.52 -19.61
CA GLU A 148 14.37 -10.07 -19.50
C GLU A 148 14.46 -9.64 -18.03
N ARG A 149 15.53 -8.92 -17.69
CA ARG A 149 15.72 -8.38 -16.35
C ARG A 149 14.86 -7.14 -16.18
N ARG A 150 13.78 -7.28 -15.42
CA ARG A 150 12.77 -6.23 -15.20
C ARG A 150 12.58 -5.87 -13.73
N ARG A 151 12.23 -4.61 -13.52
CA ARG A 151 11.64 -4.07 -12.29
C ARG A 151 10.16 -3.82 -12.56
N VAL A 152 9.31 -4.28 -11.67
CA VAL A 152 7.85 -4.29 -11.83
C VAL A 152 7.22 -3.69 -10.58
N MET A 153 6.22 -2.83 -10.76
CA MET A 153 5.52 -2.17 -9.68
C MET A 153 4.01 -2.37 -9.80
N PRO A 154 3.47 -3.48 -9.28
CA PRO A 154 2.02 -3.64 -9.20
C PRO A 154 1.44 -2.60 -8.24
N HIS A 155 0.56 -1.75 -8.74
CA HIS A 155 -0.15 -0.73 -7.99
C HIS A 155 -1.65 -0.99 -8.06
N ILE A 156 -2.30 -0.97 -6.90
CA ILE A 156 -3.75 -1.03 -6.77
C ILE A 156 -4.18 0.09 -5.83
N ARG A 157 -5.27 0.79 -6.17
CA ARG A 157 -5.90 1.78 -5.29
C ARG A 157 -7.41 1.66 -5.29
N TYR A 158 -8.02 2.03 -4.18
CA TYR A 158 -9.42 2.39 -4.12
C TYR A 158 -9.52 3.91 -4.29
N LEU A 159 -10.06 4.35 -5.43
CA LEU A 159 -10.41 5.74 -5.69
C LEU A 159 -11.77 6.01 -5.04
N ASN A 160 -11.73 6.65 -3.87
CA ASN A 160 -12.90 6.94 -3.06
C ASN A 160 -13.65 8.16 -3.60
N ALA A 161 -12.92 9.25 -3.84
CA ALA A 161 -13.46 10.51 -4.34
C ALA A 161 -12.45 11.20 -5.27
N GLN A 162 -12.91 12.11 -6.10
CA GLN A 162 -12.06 12.98 -6.91
C GLN A 162 -12.78 14.29 -7.20
N ASP A 163 -12.08 15.41 -7.05
CA ASP A 163 -12.59 16.75 -7.35
C ASP A 163 -13.91 17.07 -6.62
N GLY A 164 -14.06 16.55 -5.40
CA GLY A 164 -15.25 16.71 -4.57
C GLY A 164 -16.43 15.81 -4.90
N ALA A 165 -16.26 14.83 -5.80
CA ALA A 165 -17.29 13.87 -6.16
C ALA A 165 -16.91 12.46 -5.67
N ALA A 166 -17.89 11.70 -5.19
CA ALA A 166 -17.70 10.29 -4.88
C ALA A 166 -17.47 9.47 -6.17
N VAL A 167 -16.54 8.53 -6.12
CA VAL A 167 -16.18 7.67 -7.27
C VAL A 167 -16.31 6.18 -6.93
N ALA A 168 -15.79 5.77 -5.77
CA ALA A 168 -15.93 4.42 -5.19
C ALA A 168 -15.59 3.24 -6.12
N ARG A 169 -14.34 3.17 -6.59
CA ARG A 169 -13.87 2.06 -7.44
C ARG A 169 -12.40 1.71 -7.26
N TRP A 170 -12.06 0.47 -7.60
CA TRP A 170 -10.68 -0.01 -7.68
C TRP A 170 -10.03 0.37 -9.01
N GLN A 171 -8.76 0.76 -8.94
CA GLN A 171 -7.94 1.14 -10.08
C GLN A 171 -6.56 0.49 -9.99
N PHE A 172 -5.92 0.34 -11.14
CA PHE A 172 -4.54 -0.14 -11.27
C PHE A 172 -3.70 0.86 -12.09
N LYS A 173 -2.39 0.60 -12.19
CA LYS A 173 -1.49 1.45 -12.97
C LYS A 173 -0.48 0.62 -13.75
N GLU A 174 -0.61 0.65 -15.08
CA GLU A 174 0.35 0.04 -16.02
C GLU A 174 1.35 1.07 -16.54
N GLN A 175 0.90 2.31 -16.78
CA GLN A 175 1.74 3.34 -17.39
C GLN A 175 2.66 4.01 -16.37
N ARG A 176 3.93 4.17 -16.75
CA ARG A 176 4.92 4.94 -15.97
C ARG A 176 5.06 6.36 -16.49
N VAL A 177 5.35 7.28 -15.57
CA VAL A 177 5.91 8.59 -15.92
C VAL A 177 7.37 8.45 -16.37
N ALA A 178 7.90 9.52 -16.96
CA ALA A 178 9.29 9.58 -17.39
C ALA A 178 10.27 9.34 -16.23
N LEU A 179 11.39 8.68 -16.54
CA LEU A 179 12.53 8.58 -15.62
C LEU A 179 13.37 9.84 -15.74
N HIS A 180 13.85 10.33 -14.61
CA HIS A 180 14.71 11.49 -14.49
C HIS A 180 16.05 11.03 -13.91
N ASP A 181 17.14 11.54 -14.48
CA ASP A 181 18.44 11.44 -13.85
C ASP A 181 18.47 12.36 -12.62
N ILE A 182 19.10 11.88 -11.55
CA ILE A 182 19.19 12.56 -10.25
C ILE A 182 20.68 12.83 -9.97
N GLY A 183 20.99 14.07 -9.61
CA GLY A 183 22.37 14.51 -9.43
C GLY A 183 23.13 14.64 -10.75
N GLY A 184 24.46 14.53 -10.69
CA GLY A 184 25.36 14.74 -11.82
C GLY A 184 25.98 13.47 -12.40
N SER A 185 25.92 12.34 -11.70
CA SER A 185 26.66 11.12 -12.09
C SER A 185 26.00 10.29 -13.19
N GLY A 186 24.68 10.48 -13.41
CA GLY A 186 23.86 9.64 -14.30
C GLY A 186 23.60 8.22 -13.77
N LYS A 187 24.04 7.89 -12.55
CA LYS A 187 23.85 6.56 -11.93
C LYS A 187 22.53 6.47 -11.16
N THR A 188 22.07 7.58 -10.62
CA THR A 188 20.84 7.65 -9.84
C THR A 188 19.70 8.09 -10.75
N LYS A 189 18.65 7.28 -10.83
CA LYS A 189 17.43 7.60 -11.59
C LYS A 189 16.23 7.56 -10.69
N SER A 190 15.25 8.41 -10.94
CA SER A 190 13.99 8.44 -10.20
C SER A 190 12.82 8.71 -11.14
N HIS A 191 11.66 8.24 -10.74
CA HIS A 191 10.37 8.63 -11.30
C HIS A 191 9.36 8.68 -10.16
N PHE A 192 8.32 9.49 -10.27
CA PHE A 192 7.25 9.51 -9.27
C PHE A 192 6.13 8.57 -9.71
N HIS A 193 6.20 7.30 -9.33
CA HIS A 193 5.26 6.27 -9.80
C HIS A 193 3.83 6.45 -9.27
N LEU A 194 3.63 7.22 -8.19
CA LEU A 194 2.33 7.60 -7.65
C LEU A 194 1.72 8.89 -8.27
N ALA A 195 2.30 9.38 -9.37
CA ALA A 195 1.73 10.52 -10.08
C ALA A 195 0.23 10.31 -10.44
N PRO A 196 -0.58 11.38 -10.53
CA PRO A 196 -2.02 11.25 -10.79
C PRO A 196 -2.35 10.72 -12.19
N GLU A 197 -1.43 10.79 -13.14
CA GLU A 197 -1.63 10.29 -14.50
C GLU A 197 -1.46 8.77 -14.60
N GLY A 198 -2.20 8.14 -15.52
CA GLY A 198 -2.01 6.72 -15.90
C GLY A 198 -2.71 5.71 -14.98
N TRP A 199 -3.56 6.16 -14.05
CA TRP A 199 -4.47 5.27 -13.34
C TRP A 199 -5.62 4.83 -14.24
N GLU A 200 -5.93 3.54 -14.20
CA GLU A 200 -6.95 2.90 -15.03
C GLU A 200 -7.96 2.19 -14.14
N ASP A 201 -9.24 2.27 -14.52
CA ASP A 201 -10.31 1.57 -13.82
C ASP A 201 -10.15 0.07 -13.98
N LEU A 202 -10.20 -0.66 -12.85
CA LEU A 202 -10.32 -2.10 -12.88
C LEU A 202 -11.73 -2.44 -13.43
N PRO A 203 -11.86 -3.25 -14.49
CA PRO A 203 -13.18 -3.65 -15.00
C PRO A 203 -14.01 -4.33 -13.90
N GLY A 204 -15.22 -3.80 -13.64
CA GLY A 204 -16.05 -4.26 -12.53
C GLY A 204 -15.45 -3.94 -11.15
N GLY A 205 -14.63 -2.90 -11.05
CA GLY A 205 -13.95 -2.45 -9.84
C GLY A 205 -14.81 -1.59 -8.92
N GLU A 206 -16.05 -1.25 -9.28
CA GLU A 206 -16.93 -0.42 -8.45
C GLU A 206 -17.29 -1.15 -7.15
N GLN A 207 -17.01 -0.56 -5.98
CA GLN A 207 -17.36 -1.16 -4.70
C GLN A 207 -17.71 -0.07 -3.71
N LEU A 208 -18.86 -0.20 -3.04
CA LEU A 208 -19.19 0.63 -1.90
C LEU A 208 -18.61 -0.03 -0.64
N LEU A 209 -17.65 0.64 -0.01
CA LEU A 209 -17.12 0.21 1.28
C LEU A 209 -18.01 0.71 2.41
N CYS A 210 -18.05 -0.02 3.53
CA CYS A 210 -18.74 0.41 4.74
C CYS A 210 -18.02 1.62 5.36
N TYR A 211 -18.39 2.82 4.90
CA TYR A 211 -17.83 4.05 5.43
C TYR A 211 -18.34 4.34 6.85
N ASN A 212 -17.82 5.40 7.48
CA ASN A 212 -18.11 5.72 8.87
C ASN A 212 -19.52 6.33 8.99
N GLU A 213 -20.20 6.07 10.12
CA GLU A 213 -21.52 6.65 10.37
C GLU A 213 -21.44 8.12 10.81
N ILE A 214 -20.35 8.49 11.51
CA ILE A 214 -20.04 9.88 11.92
C ILE A 214 -18.53 10.13 11.79
N ALA A 215 -18.12 11.41 11.87
CA ALA A 215 -16.74 11.87 11.66
C ALA A 215 -15.68 11.12 12.48
N THR A 216 -16.04 10.63 13.66
CA THR A 216 -15.11 10.07 14.65
C THR A 216 -15.10 8.54 14.70
N LYS A 217 -16.12 7.87 14.11
CA LYS A 217 -16.15 6.41 13.94
C LYS A 217 -15.19 5.94 12.84
N GLN A 218 -14.90 4.64 12.84
CA GLN A 218 -14.07 3.95 11.83
C GLN A 218 -14.59 2.52 11.61
N ASN A 219 -14.46 2.02 10.38
CA ASN A 219 -14.68 0.63 10.04
C ASN A 219 -13.42 0.04 9.40
N TRP A 220 -13.19 -1.24 9.65
CA TRP A 220 -12.06 -1.99 9.11
C TRP A 220 -12.49 -2.82 7.91
N HIS A 221 -11.62 -2.91 6.91
CA HIS A 221 -11.83 -3.65 5.68
C HIS A 221 -10.68 -4.62 5.47
N TYR A 222 -11.02 -5.84 5.06
CA TYR A 222 -10.03 -6.82 4.66
C TYR A 222 -9.57 -6.54 3.22
N LEU A 223 -8.27 -6.64 2.97
CA LEU A 223 -7.67 -6.57 1.65
C LEU A 223 -6.71 -7.74 1.46
N ARG A 224 -6.83 -8.41 0.31
CA ARG A 224 -5.91 -9.45 -0.14
C ARG A 224 -5.45 -9.20 -1.57
N LEU A 225 -4.14 -9.29 -1.78
CA LEU A 225 -3.49 -9.16 -3.08
C LEU A 225 -2.50 -10.30 -3.27
N ASP A 226 -2.76 -11.16 -4.26
CA ASP A 226 -1.85 -12.22 -4.66
C ASP A 226 -1.11 -11.81 -5.93
N PHE A 227 0.20 -12.06 -5.97
CA PHE A 227 1.07 -11.72 -7.10
C PHE A 227 2.12 -12.81 -7.30
N ASP A 228 2.46 -13.14 -8.54
CA ASP A 228 3.50 -14.13 -8.84
C ASP A 228 4.84 -13.46 -9.09
N LEU A 229 5.84 -13.75 -8.26
CA LEU A 229 7.20 -13.23 -8.43
C LEU A 229 7.95 -13.85 -9.62
N ALA A 230 7.54 -15.03 -10.10
CA ALA A 230 8.16 -15.66 -11.26
C ALA A 230 7.70 -15.01 -12.58
N SER A 231 6.38 -14.97 -12.80
CA SER A 231 5.79 -14.37 -14.01
C SER A 231 5.57 -12.86 -13.93
N MET A 232 5.74 -12.24 -12.75
CA MET A 232 5.44 -10.83 -12.45
C MET A 232 4.02 -10.44 -12.89
N ALA A 233 3.03 -11.23 -12.47
CA ALA A 233 1.64 -11.05 -12.83
C ALA A 233 0.73 -11.05 -11.59
N TYR A 234 -0.38 -10.32 -11.68
CA TYR A 234 -1.44 -10.40 -10.68
C TYR A 234 -2.09 -11.78 -10.71
N LEU A 235 -2.39 -12.32 -9.53
CA LEU A 235 -3.10 -13.60 -9.38
C LEU A 235 -4.48 -13.41 -8.77
N HIS A 236 -4.62 -12.47 -7.83
CA HIS A 236 -5.87 -12.27 -7.10
C HIS A 236 -5.95 -10.86 -6.52
N LEU A 237 -7.13 -10.27 -6.52
CA LEU A 237 -7.46 -9.09 -5.71
C LEU A 237 -8.81 -9.33 -5.04
N GLN A 238 -8.86 -9.10 -3.73
CA GLN A 238 -10.09 -9.19 -2.95
C GLN A 238 -10.15 -8.05 -1.93
N CYS A 239 -11.33 -7.44 -1.78
CA CYS A 239 -11.63 -6.57 -0.66
C CYS A 239 -12.97 -6.96 -0.02
N ASN A 240 -12.93 -7.27 1.28
CA ASN A 240 -14.04 -7.88 2.01
C ASN A 240 -14.54 -9.15 1.29
N ASP A 241 -15.82 -9.18 0.93
CA ASP A 241 -16.50 -10.28 0.26
C ASP A 241 -16.33 -10.27 -1.28
N ARG A 242 -15.75 -9.21 -1.85
CA ARG A 242 -15.64 -9.05 -3.30
C ARG A 242 -14.28 -9.47 -3.82
N VAL A 243 -14.28 -10.42 -4.75
CA VAL A 243 -13.13 -10.84 -5.56
C VAL A 243 -13.22 -10.19 -6.93
N PHE A 244 -12.09 -9.68 -7.43
CA PHE A 244 -12.01 -8.99 -8.72
C PHE A 244 -11.23 -9.83 -9.73
N ASP A 245 -11.64 -9.75 -11.00
CA ASP A 245 -10.89 -10.33 -12.11
C ASP A 245 -9.68 -9.44 -12.43
N VAL A 246 -8.48 -10.01 -12.27
CA VAL A 246 -7.20 -9.34 -12.54
C VAL A 246 -6.48 -9.91 -13.75
N SER A 247 -7.09 -10.86 -14.47
CA SER A 247 -6.47 -11.54 -15.61
C SER A 247 -6.14 -10.60 -16.78
N GLY A 248 -6.91 -9.51 -16.91
CA GLY A 248 -6.75 -8.51 -17.97
C GLY A 248 -5.81 -7.35 -17.65
N ILE A 249 -5.34 -7.20 -16.40
CA ILE A 249 -4.53 -6.05 -15.99
C ILE A 249 -3.05 -6.38 -15.94
N ARG A 250 -2.20 -5.37 -16.10
CA ARG A 250 -0.74 -5.53 -16.04
C ARG A 250 -0.13 -4.53 -15.07
N PRO A 251 0.95 -4.90 -14.38
CA PRO A 251 1.67 -3.97 -13.53
C PRO A 251 2.55 -3.05 -14.38
N MET A 252 2.88 -1.89 -13.82
CA MET A 252 3.93 -1.03 -14.36
C MET A 252 5.26 -1.80 -14.46
N SER A 253 5.95 -1.68 -15.60
CA SER A 253 7.21 -2.39 -15.85
C SER A 253 8.29 -1.47 -16.41
N MET A 254 9.54 -1.75 -16.08
CA MET A 254 10.73 -1.08 -16.63
C MET A 254 11.95 -2.02 -16.59
N PRO A 255 13.04 -1.69 -17.31
CA PRO A 255 14.29 -2.43 -17.19
C PRO A 255 14.81 -2.45 -15.73
N ALA A 256 15.41 -3.58 -15.33
CA ALA A 256 15.99 -3.74 -14.01
C ALA A 256 17.08 -2.69 -13.72
N MET A 257 17.16 -2.28 -12.46
CA MET A 257 18.23 -1.41 -11.95
C MET A 257 19.37 -2.25 -11.37
N ALA A 258 20.61 -1.83 -11.60
CA ALA A 258 21.79 -2.66 -11.31
C ALA A 258 21.95 -3.13 -9.85
N ASN A 259 21.29 -2.47 -8.89
CA ASN A 259 21.50 -2.70 -7.45
C ASN A 259 20.27 -3.27 -6.72
N LEU A 260 19.19 -3.61 -7.42
CA LEU A 260 17.89 -3.95 -6.82
C LEU A 260 17.49 -5.42 -7.02
N TRP A 261 18.46 -6.34 -7.05
CA TRP A 261 18.18 -7.77 -7.28
C TRP A 261 17.36 -8.39 -6.16
N CYS A 262 16.40 -9.24 -6.52
CA CYS A 262 15.48 -9.91 -5.60
C CYS A 262 14.61 -8.96 -4.74
N MET A 263 14.42 -7.71 -5.17
CA MET A 263 13.69 -6.70 -4.40
C MET A 263 12.23 -7.09 -4.20
N LEU A 264 11.76 -6.97 -2.96
CA LEU A 264 10.39 -7.22 -2.51
C LEU A 264 9.99 -6.11 -1.54
N ASN A 265 9.69 -4.93 -2.08
CA ASN A 265 9.19 -3.83 -1.28
C ASN A 265 7.66 -3.87 -1.27
N THR A 266 7.06 -3.66 -0.10
CA THR A 266 5.61 -3.51 0.08
C THR A 266 5.34 -2.10 0.57
N ALA A 267 4.35 -1.41 -0.01
CA ALA A 267 3.98 -0.07 0.44
C ALA A 267 2.47 0.15 0.48
N PHE A 268 2.05 1.00 1.42
CA PHE A 268 0.70 1.54 1.53
C PHE A 268 0.75 3.05 1.38
N TRP A 269 -0.33 3.64 0.88
CA TRP A 269 -0.40 5.08 0.70
C TRP A 269 -1.83 5.62 0.78
N VAL A 270 -1.92 6.93 1.06
CA VAL A 270 -3.17 7.68 1.12
C VAL A 270 -2.99 9.06 0.49
N GLU A 271 -4.04 9.53 -0.16
CA GLU A 271 -4.13 10.84 -0.82
C GLU A 271 -5.38 11.59 -0.36
N THR A 272 -5.25 12.89 -0.14
CA THR A 272 -6.40 13.75 0.16
C THR A 272 -6.91 14.48 -1.08
N ASP A 273 -8.23 14.64 -1.16
CA ASP A 273 -8.88 15.41 -2.22
C ASP A 273 -9.08 16.89 -1.85
N ARG A 274 -8.80 17.28 -0.60
CA ARG A 274 -9.07 18.60 -0.04
C ARG A 274 -7.87 19.12 0.75
N ASP A 275 -7.94 20.39 1.17
CA ASP A 275 -6.99 20.99 2.10
C ASP A 275 -7.27 20.53 3.56
N LYS A 276 -7.32 19.21 3.75
CA LYS A 276 -7.63 18.52 4.99
C LYS A 276 -6.81 17.24 5.05
N ARG A 277 -6.36 16.81 6.22
CA ARG A 277 -5.56 15.58 6.29
C ARG A 277 -6.43 14.37 6.00
N ALA A 278 -5.96 13.47 5.14
CA ALA A 278 -6.48 12.13 4.98
C ALA A 278 -5.61 11.15 5.78
N PHE A 279 -6.27 10.17 6.38
CA PHE A 279 -5.64 9.12 7.17
C PHE A 279 -5.93 7.75 6.56
N LEU A 280 -4.89 6.93 6.48
CA LEU A 280 -5.00 5.49 6.31
C LEU A 280 -4.42 4.83 7.56
N TYR A 281 -5.19 3.91 8.13
CA TYR A 281 -4.82 3.05 9.24
C TYR A 281 -4.70 1.62 8.72
N VAL A 282 -3.63 0.95 9.11
CA VAL A 282 -3.33 -0.43 8.78
C VAL A 282 -3.13 -1.16 10.11
N ASP A 283 -3.99 -2.12 10.41
CA ASP A 283 -3.98 -2.82 11.70
C ASP A 283 -2.79 -3.76 11.83
N SER A 284 -2.54 -4.53 10.78
CA SER A 284 -1.50 -5.53 10.72
C SER A 284 -1.24 -5.90 9.26
N VAL A 285 -0.03 -6.35 8.95
CA VAL A 285 0.34 -6.74 7.59
C VAL A 285 0.92 -8.14 7.57
N LEU A 286 0.26 -9.05 6.86
CA LEU A 286 0.76 -10.39 6.64
C LEU A 286 1.23 -10.54 5.19
N LEU A 287 2.48 -10.95 5.01
CA LEU A 287 3.00 -11.38 3.71
C LEU A 287 3.42 -12.84 3.78
N SER A 288 2.85 -13.67 2.91
CA SER A 288 3.15 -15.10 2.80
C SER A 288 3.50 -15.51 1.37
N THR A 289 4.07 -16.70 1.21
CA THR A 289 4.51 -17.26 -0.07
C THR A 289 4.37 -18.78 -0.12
N GLU A 290 4.34 -19.36 -1.33
CA GLU A 290 4.29 -20.80 -1.55
C GLU A 290 5.63 -21.52 -1.30
N ALA A 291 6.78 -20.80 -1.31
CA ALA A 291 8.13 -21.40 -1.26
C ALA A 291 9.00 -20.95 -0.08
#